data_AF-A0A967YCN4-F1
#
_entry.id   AF-A0A967YCN4-F1
#
_cell.length_a   1.000
_cell.length_b   1.000
_cell.length_c   1.000
_cell.angle_alpha   90.00
_cell.angle_beta   90.00
_cell.angle_gamma   90.00
#
_symmetry.space_group_name_H-M   'P 1'
#
loop_
_entity.id
_entity.type
_entity.pdbx_description
1 polymer ?
#
loop_
_entity_poly.entity_id
_entity_poly.type
_entity_poly.pdbx_seq_one_letter_code
_entity_poly.pdbx_strand_id
1 'polypeptide(L)' 'MAIVKPFRALRPTKEFAENVASPPYDVLSSDEAREMAKHNPISFLHVNKPEID' A
#
# COMPACT_ATOMS: atom_id res chain seq x y z
N MET A 1 19.59 -18.05 19.56
CA MET A 1 18.34 -17.34 19.92
C MET A 1 18.33 -16.03 19.15
N ALA A 2 17.26 -15.71 18.41
CA ALA A 2 17.23 -14.49 17.59
C ALA A 2 17.09 -13.24 18.49
N ILE A 3 17.85 -12.18 18.18
CA ILE A 3 17.73 -10.88 18.86
C ILE A 3 16.75 -10.03 18.06
N VAL A 4 15.59 -9.74 18.64
CA VAL A 4 14.57 -8.87 18.02
C VAL A 4 14.76 -7.44 18.55
N LYS A 5 14.94 -6.47 17.65
CA LYS A 5 15.08 -5.05 17.99
C LYS A 5 13.85 -4.27 17.54
N PRO A 6 13.29 -3.37 18.37
CA PRO A 6 12.20 -2.51 17.95
C PRO A 6 12.70 -1.47 16.94
N PHE A 7 11.80 -1.07 16.05
CA PHE A 7 12.02 0.03 15.10
C PHE A 7 10.76 0.90 15.04
N ARG A 8 10.92 2.16 14.58
CA ARG A 8 9.78 3.06 14.41
C ARG A 8 9.03 2.70 13.13
N ALA A 9 7.71 2.59 13.22
CA ALA A 9 6.87 2.47 12.04
C ALA A 9 6.87 3.78 11.23
N LEU A 10 6.82 3.67 9.91
CA LEU A 10 6.58 4.79 9.02
C LEU A 10 5.07 5.01 8.89
N ARG A 11 4.65 6.27 8.89
CA ARG A 11 3.26 6.66 8.65
C ARG A 11 3.23 7.82 7.65
N PRO A 12 2.30 7.83 6.70
CA PRO A 12 2.14 8.96 5.79
C PRO A 12 1.80 10.24 6.55
N THR A 13 2.16 11.40 5.98
CA THR A 13 1.66 12.68 6.48
C THR A 13 0.14 12.75 6.31
N LYS A 14 -0.53 13.59 7.11
CA LYS A 14 -2.00 13.69 7.09
C LYS A 14 -2.57 13.97 5.70
N GLU A 15 -1.87 14.79 4.91
CA GLU A 15 -2.26 15.19 3.56
C GLU A 15 -2.26 14.02 2.56
N PHE A 16 -1.40 13.02 2.77
CA PHE A 16 -1.30 11.86 1.89
C PHE A 16 -1.95 10.61 2.46
N ALA A 17 -2.50 10.67 3.67
CA ALA A 17 -3.06 9.51 4.35
C ALA A 17 -4.17 8.84 3.55
N GLU A 18 -5.07 9.62 2.93
CA GLU A 18 -6.14 9.10 2.09
C GLU A 18 -5.63 8.45 0.81
N ASN A 19 -4.63 9.05 0.15
CA ASN A 19 -4.05 8.51 -1.07
C ASN A 19 -3.23 7.23 -0.82
N VAL A 20 -2.60 7.09 0.33
CA VAL A 20 -1.82 5.90 0.67
C VAL A 20 -2.72 4.76 1.17
N ALA A 21 -3.88 5.09 1.75
CA ALA A 21 -4.82 4.08 2.23
C ALA A 21 -5.26 3.16 1.08
N SER A 22 -5.28 1.86 1.33
CA SER A 22 -5.65 0.87 0.32
C SER A 22 -6.43 -0.27 0.97
N PRO A 23 -7.38 -0.89 0.25
CA PRO A 23 -8.03 -2.10 0.74
C PRO A 23 -7.02 -3.23 0.97
N PRO A 24 -7.36 -4.21 1.83
CA PRO A 24 -6.58 -5.44 1.96
C PRO A 24 -6.38 -6.15 0.61
N TYR A 25 -5.27 -6.87 0.47
CA TYR A 25 -4.85 -7.49 -0.79
C TYR A 25 -5.75 -8.61 -1.29
N ASP A 26 -6.49 -9.22 -0.37
CA ASP A 26 -7.40 -10.34 -0.59
C ASP A 26 -8.81 -9.89 -1.01
N VAL A 27 -9.12 -8.61 -0.88
CA VAL A 27 -10.44 -8.04 -1.22
C VAL A 27 -10.52 -7.60 -2.69
N LEU A 28 -9.38 -7.37 -3.35
CA LEU A 28 -9.31 -6.86 -4.71
C LEU A 28 -8.67 -7.87 -5.66
N SER A 29 -9.20 -7.97 -6.88
CA SER A 29 -8.49 -8.57 -8.01
C SER A 29 -7.36 -7.64 -8.49
N SER A 30 -6.40 -8.18 -9.25
CA SER A 30 -5.30 -7.38 -9.79
C SER A 30 -5.78 -6.34 -10.81
N ASP A 31 -6.87 -6.61 -11.53
CA ASP A 31 -7.45 -5.66 -12.48
C ASP A 31 -8.14 -4.48 -11.78
N GLU A 32 -8.92 -4.75 -10.72
CA GLU A 32 -9.52 -3.69 -9.88
C GLU A 32 -8.44 -2.84 -9.21
N ALA A 33 -7.39 -3.49 -8.68
CA ALA A 33 -6.27 -2.80 -8.06
C ALA A 33 -5.53 -1.88 -9.05
N ARG A 34 -5.33 -2.33 -10.31
CA ARG A 34 -4.71 -1.52 -11.36
C ARG A 34 -5.53 -0.28 -11.68
N GLU A 35 -6.84 -0.42 -11.86
CA GLU A 35 -7.71 0.73 -12.14
C GLU A 35 -7.78 1.69 -10.96
N MET A 36 -7.79 1.19 -9.71
CA MET A 36 -7.74 2.04 -8.52
C MET A 36 -6.41 2.81 -8.37
N ALA A 37 -5.29 2.19 -8.72
CA ALA A 37 -3.96 2.79 -8.56
C ALA A 37 -3.55 3.71 -9.72
N LYS A 38 -4.19 3.58 -10.89
CA LYS A 38 -3.89 4.32 -12.13
C LYS A 38 -3.84 5.84 -11.98
N HIS A 39 -4.73 6.40 -11.16
CA HIS A 39 -4.82 7.85 -10.92
C HIS A 39 -4.15 8.28 -9.61
N ASN A 40 -3.49 7.36 -8.91
CA ASN A 40 -2.89 7.58 -7.61
C ASN A 40 -1.49 6.96 -7.54
N PRO A 41 -0.44 7.71 -7.92
CA PRO A 41 0.93 7.20 -7.99
C PRO A 41 1.53 6.86 -6.61
N ILE A 42 0.91 7.31 -5.52
CA ILE A 42 1.36 7.04 -4.14
C ILE A 42 0.48 5.99 -3.44
N SER A 43 -0.37 5.30 -4.19
CA SER A 43 -1.19 4.19 -3.69
C SER A 43 -0.32 3.08 -3.11
N PHE A 44 -0.71 2.53 -1.95
CA PHE A 44 -0.02 1.38 -1.37
C PHE A 44 -0.27 0.08 -2.15
N LEU A 45 -1.24 0.07 -3.08
CA LEU A 45 -1.49 -1.07 -3.97
C LEU A 45 -0.29 -1.41 -4.86
N HIS A 46 0.56 -0.44 -5.23
CA HIS A 46 1.80 -0.69 -5.97
C HIS A 46 2.80 -1.56 -5.18
N VAL A 47 2.73 -1.53 -3.85
CA VAL A 47 3.55 -2.37 -2.96
C VAL A 47 2.85 -3.69 -2.63
N ASN A 48 1.55 -3.63 -2.34
CA ASN A 48 0.77 -4.77 -1.87
C ASN A 48 0.41 -5.75 -3.00
N LYS A 49 0.21 -5.23 -4.21
CA LYS A 49 -0.04 -5.96 -5.45
C LYS A 49 0.94 -5.49 -6.53
N PRO A 50 2.22 -5.88 -6.44
CA PRO A 50 3.26 -5.41 -7.37
C PRO A 50 3.00 -5.83 -8.82
N GLU A 51 2.07 -6.75 -9.09
CA GLU A 51 1.68 -7.17 -10.44
C GLU A 51 0.84 -6.13 -11.22
N ILE A 52 0.45 -5.02 -10.60
CA ILE A 52 -0.37 -3.99 -11.25
C ILE A 52 0.45 -2.95 -12.03
N ASP A 53 1.74 -2.82 -11.69
CA ASP A 53 2.76 -2.03 -12.40
C ASP A 53 3.40 -2.84 -13.54
#